data_AF-A0AAI9UH13-F1
#
_entry.id   AF-A0AAI9UH13-F1
#
_cell.length_a   1.000
_cell.length_b   1.000
_cell.length_c   1.000
_cell.angle_alpha   90.00
_cell.angle_beta   90.00
_cell.angle_gamma   90.00
#
_symmetry.space_group_name_H-M   'P 1'
#
loop_
_entity.id
_entity.type
_entity.pdbx_description
1 polymer ?
#
loop_
_entity_poly.entity_id
_entity_poly.type
_entity_poly.pdbx_seq_one_letter_code
_entity_poly.pdbx_strand_id
1 'polypeptide(L)'
;MSGLEALGVADNIFQVISFGRDTASLIKQVYRDATVDDALEVNAKELAQLAAHIQALEGPQLPTKQEDQLLEIAKKCQAVARDLAEEIAFILGHKKKGNLAATIKVAPKANWRKRRLNNLERKLNDAQRLMQSGLLARICQKTDAMHLDLKSLRQQSTRLDQTSGTQTRNTLLISQR
;
A
#
# COMPACT_ATOMS: atom_id res chain seq x y z
N MET A 1 -14.93 5.68 -1.41
CA MET A 1 -14.29 5.25 -2.68
C MET A 1 -14.97 4.01 -3.22
N SER A 2 -14.97 3.83 -4.53
CA SER A 2 -15.29 2.54 -5.15
C SER A 2 -14.16 1.52 -4.88
N GLY A 3 -14.47 0.23 -5.03
CA GLY A 3 -13.44 -0.82 -4.90
C GLY A 3 -12.27 -0.68 -5.88
N LEU A 4 -12.50 -0.05 -7.04
CA LEU A 4 -11.47 0.22 -8.05
C LEU A 4 -10.58 1.41 -7.67
N GLU A 5 -11.15 2.46 -7.09
CA GLU A 5 -10.39 3.59 -6.55
C GLU A 5 -9.47 3.14 -5.39
N ALA A 6 -9.98 2.26 -4.51
CA ALA A 6 -9.19 1.70 -3.41
C ALA A 6 -8.02 0.83 -3.90
N LEU A 7 -8.21 0.12 -5.01
CA LEU A 7 -7.14 -0.64 -5.66
C LEU A 7 -6.08 0.29 -6.25
N GLY A 8 -6.50 1.38 -6.93
CA GLY A 8 -5.58 2.37 -7.47
C GLY A 8 -4.73 3.07 -6.40
N VAL A 9 -5.33 3.39 -5.23
CA VAL A 9 -4.58 3.93 -4.08
C VAL A 9 -3.56 2.91 -3.57
N ALA A 10 -3.95 1.64 -3.41
CA ALA A 10 -3.06 0.60 -2.93
C ALA A 10 -1.89 0.36 -3.89
N ASP A 11 -2.13 0.40 -5.20
CA ASP A 11 -1.10 0.26 -6.23
C ASP A 11 -0.09 1.41 -6.16
N ASN A 12 -0.57 2.65 -6.12
CA ASN A 12 0.30 3.83 -5.95
C ASN A 12 1.14 3.75 -4.66
N ILE A 13 0.58 3.25 -3.56
CA ILE A 13 1.33 3.01 -2.31
C ILE A 13 2.45 1.99 -2.53
N PHE A 14 2.16 0.85 -3.19
CA PHE A 14 3.19 -0.15 -3.48
C PHE A 14 4.29 0.41 -4.38
N GLN A 15 3.93 1.20 -5.40
CA GLN A 15 4.91 1.87 -6.26
C GLN A 15 5.81 2.81 -5.44
N VAL A 16 5.25 3.66 -4.56
CA VAL A 16 6.05 4.53 -3.68
C VAL A 16 6.96 3.72 -2.76
N ILE A 17 6.50 2.59 -2.23
CA ILE A 17 7.33 1.71 -1.39
C ILE A 17 8.51 1.14 -2.20
N SER A 18 8.27 0.67 -3.41
CA SER A 18 9.31 0.10 -4.28
C SER A 18 10.33 1.17 -4.67
N PHE A 19 9.89 2.23 -5.35
CA PHE A 19 10.76 3.32 -5.79
C PHE A 19 11.45 4.01 -4.62
N GLY A 20 10.76 4.17 -3.49
CA GLY A 20 11.33 4.81 -2.31
C GLY A 20 12.50 4.03 -1.71
N ARG A 21 12.45 2.69 -1.71
CA ARG A 21 13.56 1.85 -1.24
C ARG A 21 14.75 1.88 -2.20
N ASP A 22 14.49 1.75 -3.50
CA ASP A 22 15.54 1.80 -4.51
C ASP A 22 16.27 3.15 -4.47
N THR A 23 15.49 4.23 -4.35
CA THR A 23 15.99 5.59 -4.17
C THR A 23 16.83 5.73 -2.89
N ALA A 24 16.34 5.24 -1.75
CA ALA A 24 17.09 5.31 -0.51
C ALA A 24 18.43 4.55 -0.61
N SER A 25 18.45 3.41 -1.31
CA SER A 25 19.66 2.65 -1.58
C SER A 25 20.65 3.43 -2.44
N LEU A 26 20.19 4.02 -3.55
CA LEU A 26 21.00 4.85 -4.44
C LEU A 26 21.56 6.09 -3.72
N ILE A 27 20.75 6.78 -2.91
CA ILE A 27 21.22 7.91 -2.09
C ILE A 27 22.33 7.47 -1.13
N LYS A 28 22.20 6.31 -0.47
CA LYS A 28 23.26 5.77 0.41
C LYS A 28 24.52 5.42 -0.36
N GLN A 29 24.39 5.01 -1.63
CA GLN A 29 25.53 4.74 -2.50
C GLN A 29 26.25 6.06 -2.83
N VAL A 30 25.51 7.09 -3.24
CA VAL A 30 26.05 8.45 -3.46
C VAL A 30 26.82 8.94 -2.23
N TYR A 31 26.29 8.72 -1.02
CA TYR A 31 27.00 9.10 0.22
C TYR A 31 28.28 8.30 0.49
N ARG A 32 28.43 7.12 -0.11
CA ARG A 32 29.63 6.26 0.03
C ARG A 32 30.70 6.58 -1.01
N ASP A 33 30.32 6.72 -2.27
CA ASP A 33 31.25 6.81 -3.39
C ASP A 33 31.29 8.19 -4.07
N ALA A 34 30.42 9.12 -3.65
CA ALA A 34 30.23 10.45 -4.24
C ALA A 34 29.87 10.41 -5.74
N THR A 35 29.40 9.27 -6.23
CA THR A 35 28.92 9.09 -7.60
C THR A 35 27.40 9.23 -7.64
N VAL A 36 26.88 9.85 -8.70
CA VAL A 36 25.43 10.05 -8.86
C VAL A 36 24.99 9.35 -10.12
N ASP A 37 24.25 8.26 -9.93
CA ASP A 37 23.56 7.53 -10.98
C ASP A 37 22.42 8.39 -11.58
N ASP A 38 22.25 8.31 -12.90
CA ASP A 38 21.16 8.98 -13.61
C ASP A 38 19.78 8.41 -13.23
N ALA A 39 19.74 7.16 -12.75
CA ALA A 39 18.55 6.56 -12.15
C ALA A 39 17.99 7.38 -10.97
N LEU A 40 18.82 8.18 -10.29
CA LEU A 40 18.39 9.02 -9.18
C LEU A 40 17.45 10.15 -9.65
N GLU A 41 17.71 10.72 -10.83
CA GLU A 41 16.88 11.79 -11.40
C GLU A 41 15.54 11.25 -11.92
N VAL A 42 15.55 10.04 -12.49
CA VAL A 42 14.33 9.34 -12.90
C VAL A 42 13.47 9.06 -11.67
N ASN A 43 14.04 8.45 -10.64
CA ASN A 43 13.32 8.14 -9.41
C ASN A 43 12.73 9.38 -8.71
N ALA A 44 13.39 10.54 -8.80
CA ALA A 44 12.85 11.79 -8.27
C ALA A 44 11.55 12.21 -8.96
N LYS A 45 11.49 12.08 -10.29
CA LYS A 45 10.30 12.40 -11.09
C LYS A 45 9.16 11.44 -10.76
N GLU A 46 9.46 10.14 -10.72
CA GLU A 46 8.48 9.09 -10.38
C GLU A 46 7.91 9.29 -8.97
N LEU A 47 8.76 9.51 -7.95
CA LEU A 47 8.30 9.76 -6.58
C LEU A 47 7.43 11.01 -6.46
N ALA A 48 7.77 12.09 -7.19
CA ALA A 48 6.97 13.31 -7.20
C ALA A 48 5.59 13.09 -7.85
N GLN A 49 5.54 12.36 -8.96
CA GLN A 49 4.28 12.03 -9.63
C GLN A 49 3.40 11.14 -8.74
N LEU A 50 3.97 10.11 -8.13
CA LEU A 50 3.23 9.22 -7.23
C LEU A 50 2.71 9.95 -5.98
N ALA A 51 3.50 10.85 -5.40
CA ALA A 51 3.07 11.68 -4.28
C ALA A 51 1.90 12.61 -4.66
N ALA A 52 1.90 13.17 -5.89
CA ALA A 52 0.82 13.99 -6.39
C ALA A 52 -0.46 13.18 -6.64
N HIS A 53 -0.35 11.97 -7.20
CA HIS A 53 -1.48 11.06 -7.37
C HIS A 53 -2.12 10.67 -6.04
N ILE A 54 -1.30 10.37 -5.03
CA ILE A 54 -1.80 10.08 -3.67
C ILE A 54 -2.54 11.28 -3.08
N GLN A 55 -2.05 12.50 -3.31
CA GLN A 55 -2.69 13.72 -2.82
C GLN A 55 -4.05 13.99 -3.48
N ALA A 56 -4.15 13.75 -4.79
CA ALA A 56 -5.39 13.96 -5.54
C ALA A 56 -6.52 13.00 -5.09
N LEU A 57 -6.19 11.93 -4.37
CA LEU A 57 -7.14 10.95 -3.85
C LEU A 57 -7.75 11.38 -2.50
N GLU A 58 -7.24 12.45 -1.87
CA GLU A 58 -7.83 13.08 -0.68
C GLU A 58 -9.06 13.93 -1.08
N GLY A 59 -10.10 13.28 -1.63
CA GLY A 59 -11.39 13.92 -1.91
C GLY A 59 -12.20 14.20 -0.64
N PRO A 60 -13.25 15.04 -0.71
CA PRO A 60 -14.02 15.51 0.45
C PRO A 60 -14.95 14.45 1.10
N GLN A 61 -14.87 13.18 0.69
CA GLN A 61 -15.76 12.13 1.20
C GLN A 61 -15.26 11.57 2.52
N LEU A 62 -16.17 11.39 3.48
CA LEU A 62 -15.88 10.76 4.76
C LEU A 62 -15.43 9.31 4.53
N PRO A 63 -14.19 8.94 4.85
CA PRO A 63 -13.72 7.59 4.61
C PRO A 63 -14.39 6.61 5.59
N THR A 64 -14.65 5.40 5.13
CA THR A 64 -14.91 4.25 6.00
C THR A 64 -13.64 3.96 6.83
N LYS A 65 -13.76 3.28 7.99
CA LYS A 65 -12.60 2.94 8.85
C LYS A 65 -11.44 2.25 8.10
N GLN A 66 -11.73 1.52 7.03
CA GLN A 66 -10.70 0.86 6.23
C GLN A 66 -10.07 1.80 5.19
N GLU A 67 -10.85 2.72 4.64
CA GLU A 67 -10.33 3.79 3.80
C GLU A 67 -9.47 4.75 4.64
N ASP A 68 -9.82 5.01 5.90
CA ASP A 68 -8.99 5.78 6.85
C ASP A 68 -7.60 5.17 7.02
N GLN A 69 -7.50 3.85 7.23
CA GLN A 69 -6.21 3.17 7.36
C GLN A 69 -5.39 3.24 6.08
N LEU A 70 -6.04 3.04 4.92
CA LEU A 70 -5.38 3.14 3.62
C LEU A 70 -4.87 4.57 3.37
N LEU A 71 -5.68 5.58 3.71
CA LEU A 71 -5.36 7.00 3.60
C LEU A 71 -4.21 7.40 4.54
N GLU A 72 -4.19 6.86 5.77
CA GLU A 72 -3.10 7.09 6.71
C GLU A 72 -1.77 6.52 6.19
N ILE A 73 -1.80 5.32 5.60
CA ILE A 73 -0.63 4.71 4.95
C ILE A 73 -0.20 5.56 3.74
N ALA A 74 -1.16 6.01 2.93
CA ALA A 74 -0.91 6.87 1.78
C ALA A 74 -0.22 8.17 2.18
N LYS A 75 -0.71 8.85 3.23
CA LYS A 75 -0.09 10.06 3.80
C LYS A 75 1.34 9.81 4.29
N LYS A 76 1.58 8.68 4.95
CA LYS A 76 2.94 8.29 5.39
C LYS A 76 3.87 8.08 4.18
N CYS A 77 3.38 7.42 3.13
CA CYS A 77 4.15 7.19 1.90
C CYS A 77 4.43 8.49 1.15
N GLN A 78 3.44 9.38 1.05
CA GLN A 78 3.60 10.71 0.45
C GLN A 78 4.66 11.54 1.18
N ALA A 79 4.63 11.55 2.53
CA ALA A 79 5.63 12.26 3.32
C ALA A 79 7.04 11.71 3.08
N VAL A 80 7.20 10.38 2.99
CA VAL A 80 8.48 9.76 2.67
C VAL A 80 8.94 10.08 1.25
N ALA A 81 8.04 10.03 0.26
CA ALA A 81 8.35 10.36 -1.12
C ALA A 81 8.85 11.81 -1.25
N ARG A 82 8.22 12.76 -0.53
CA ARG A 82 8.67 14.15 -0.46
C ARG A 82 10.05 14.28 0.17
N ASP A 83 10.27 13.64 1.33
CA ASP A 83 11.56 13.64 2.02
C ASP A 83 12.69 13.09 1.13
N LEU A 84 12.42 12.05 0.34
CA LEU A 84 13.37 11.48 -0.62
C LEU A 84 13.61 12.43 -1.80
N ALA A 85 12.57 13.04 -2.37
CA ALA A 85 12.71 13.99 -3.47
C ALA A 85 13.56 15.22 -3.09
N GLU A 86 13.38 15.76 -1.88
CA GLU A 86 14.22 16.83 -1.34
C GLU A 86 15.69 16.43 -1.24
N GLU A 87 15.95 15.19 -0.80
CA GLU A 87 17.29 14.64 -0.65
C GLU A 87 17.99 14.49 -2.01
N ILE A 88 17.25 14.03 -3.02
CA ILE A 88 17.74 13.95 -4.40
C ILE A 88 18.00 15.35 -4.97
N ALA A 89 17.09 16.30 -4.78
CA ALA A 89 17.25 17.68 -5.25
C ALA A 89 18.52 18.33 -4.64
N PHE A 90 18.79 18.06 -3.36
CA PHE A 90 20.03 18.47 -2.71
C PHE A 90 21.26 17.86 -3.39
N ILE A 91 21.29 16.53 -3.60
CA ILE A 91 22.40 15.85 -4.26
C ILE A 91 22.64 16.40 -5.67
N LEU A 92 21.60 16.51 -6.49
CA LEU A 92 21.69 17.02 -7.85
C LEU A 92 22.13 18.48 -7.89
N GLY A 93 21.66 19.31 -6.96
CA GLY A 93 22.08 20.70 -6.81
C GLY A 93 23.57 20.84 -6.51
N HIS A 94 24.13 19.96 -5.68
CA HIS A 94 25.56 19.92 -5.37
C HIS A 94 26.41 19.25 -6.46
N LYS A 95 25.87 18.27 -7.19
CA LYS A 95 26.48 17.69 -8.41
C LYS A 95 26.71 18.78 -9.45
N LYS A 96 25.69 19.58 -9.76
CA LYS A 96 25.76 20.69 -10.75
C LYS A 96 26.79 21.76 -10.37
N LYS A 97 27.03 21.97 -9.08
CA LYS A 97 28.01 22.94 -8.56
C LYS A 97 29.42 22.36 -8.40
N GLY A 98 29.64 21.08 -8.74
CA GLY A 98 30.94 20.41 -8.60
C GLY A 98 31.41 20.21 -7.15
N ASN A 99 30.56 20.46 -6.15
CA ASN A 99 30.95 20.47 -4.72
C ASN A 99 30.35 19.31 -3.93
N LEU A 100 29.80 18.29 -4.60
CA LEU A 100 29.15 17.15 -3.98
C LEU A 100 30.10 16.39 -3.05
N ALA A 101 31.30 16.04 -3.53
CA ALA A 101 32.29 15.32 -2.74
C ALA A 101 32.72 16.10 -1.49
N ALA A 102 32.89 17.42 -1.59
CA ALA A 102 33.23 18.28 -0.45
C ALA A 102 32.08 18.35 0.59
N THR A 103 30.84 18.36 0.11
CA THR A 103 29.64 18.41 0.96
C THR A 103 29.38 17.08 1.68
N ILE A 104 29.63 15.96 1.01
CA ILE A 104 29.49 14.60 1.56
C ILE A 104 30.60 14.27 2.56
N LYS A 105 31.83 14.77 2.35
CA LYS A 105 32.97 14.56 3.27
C LYS A 105 32.75 15.14 4.68
N VAL A 106 31.74 15.98 4.88
CA VAL A 106 31.41 16.51 6.22
C VAL A 106 30.74 15.40 7.05
N ALA A 107 31.56 14.62 7.75
CA ALA A 107 31.20 13.44 8.54
C ALA A 107 29.93 13.55 9.42
N PRO A 108 29.67 14.66 10.15
CA PRO A 108 28.45 14.77 10.95
C PRO A 108 27.17 14.88 10.09
N LYS A 109 27.23 15.54 8.92
CA LYS A 109 26.10 15.63 7.98
C LYS A 109 25.83 14.30 7.29
N ALA A 110 26.87 13.58 6.87
CA ALA A 110 26.72 12.27 6.23
C ALA A 110 26.07 11.24 7.16
N ASN A 111 26.50 11.18 8.42
CA ASN A 111 25.95 10.21 9.37
C ASN A 111 24.50 10.56 9.79
N TRP A 112 24.17 11.85 9.93
CA TRP A 112 22.79 12.29 10.19
C TRP A 112 21.87 11.94 9.01
N ARG A 113 22.29 12.19 7.77
CA ARG A 113 21.50 11.87 6.58
C ARG A 113 21.36 10.37 6.34
N LYS A 114 22.39 9.58 6.65
CA LYS A 114 22.28 8.11 6.68
C LYS A 114 21.25 7.62 7.70
N ARG A 115 21.21 8.22 8.91
CA ARG A 115 20.16 7.94 9.91
C ARG A 115 18.77 8.35 9.41
N ARG A 116 18.64 9.51 8.75
CA ARG A 116 17.37 9.95 8.12
C ARG A 116 16.90 8.91 7.09
N LEU A 117 17.77 8.47 6.18
CA LEU A 117 17.45 7.46 5.16
C LEU A 117 17.02 6.12 5.77
N ASN A 118 17.74 5.64 6.79
CA ASN A 118 17.34 4.42 7.50
C ASN A 118 15.96 4.56 8.16
N ASN A 119 15.62 5.76 8.65
CA ASN A 119 14.29 6.03 9.19
C ASN A 119 13.21 6.05 8.09
N LEU A 120 13.52 6.61 6.92
CA LEU A 120 12.60 6.60 5.77
C LEU A 120 12.34 5.18 5.28
N GLU A 121 13.37 4.35 5.14
CA GLU A 121 13.20 2.94 4.79
C GLU A 121 12.40 2.16 5.84
N ARG A 122 12.60 2.45 7.13
CA ARG A 122 11.79 1.86 8.20
C ARG A 122 10.32 2.22 8.01
N LYS A 123 10.01 3.50 7.76
CA LYS A 123 8.63 3.95 7.49
C LYS A 123 8.01 3.25 6.27
N LEU A 124 8.78 3.05 5.19
CA LEU A 124 8.32 2.29 4.01
C LEU A 124 8.10 0.80 4.31
N ASN A 125 8.95 0.19 5.14
CA ASN A 125 8.77 -1.18 5.62
C ASN A 125 7.52 -1.32 6.48
N ASP A 126 7.30 -0.39 7.41
CA ASP A 126 6.13 -0.40 8.29
C ASP A 126 4.84 -0.20 7.47
N ALA A 127 4.85 0.71 6.50
CA ALA A 127 3.74 0.92 5.56
C ALA A 127 3.43 -0.36 4.76
N GLN A 128 4.45 -1.04 4.22
CA GLN A 128 4.26 -2.30 3.51
C GLN A 128 3.64 -3.38 4.41
N ARG A 129 4.18 -3.55 5.62
CA ARG A 129 3.70 -4.56 6.58
C ARG A 129 2.26 -4.31 6.98
N LEU A 130 1.90 -3.06 7.28
CA LEU A 130 0.53 -2.68 7.60
C LEU A 130 -0.42 -2.98 6.45
N MET A 131 -0.03 -2.65 5.21
CA MET A 131 -0.88 -2.88 4.05
C MET A 131 -1.04 -4.38 3.73
N GLN A 132 0.04 -5.16 3.80
CA GLN A 132 0.00 -6.62 3.61
C GLN A 132 -0.86 -7.30 4.68
N SER A 133 -0.70 -6.94 5.96
CA SER A 133 -1.53 -7.46 7.04
C SER A 133 -3.00 -7.07 6.90
N GLY A 134 -3.28 -5.83 6.48
CA GLY A 134 -4.65 -5.36 6.22
C GLY A 134 -5.33 -6.10 5.06
N LEU A 135 -4.59 -6.35 3.97
CA LEU A 135 -5.07 -7.16 2.84
C LEU A 135 -5.35 -8.61 3.27
N LEU A 136 -4.45 -9.22 4.04
CA LEU A 136 -4.64 -10.58 4.55
C LEU A 136 -5.88 -10.67 5.45
N ALA A 137 -6.04 -9.74 6.39
CA ALA A 137 -7.21 -9.68 7.26
C ALA A 137 -8.52 -9.55 6.46
N ARG A 138 -8.53 -8.74 5.39
CA ARG A 138 -9.67 -8.61 4.48
C ARG A 138 -9.98 -9.90 3.72
N ILE A 139 -8.96 -10.60 3.22
CA ILE A 139 -9.14 -11.88 2.54
C ILE A 139 -9.75 -12.90 3.50
N CYS A 140 -9.25 -12.99 4.74
CA CYS A 140 -9.81 -13.87 5.77
C CYS A 140 -11.28 -13.51 6.07
N GLN A 141 -11.59 -12.25 6.36
CA GLN A 141 -12.96 -11.79 6.64
C GLN A 141 -13.93 -12.09 5.50
N LYS A 142 -13.52 -11.84 4.25
CA LYS A 142 -14.35 -12.11 3.06
C LYS A 142 -14.57 -13.61 2.85
N THR A 143 -13.54 -14.41 3.13
CA THR A 143 -13.60 -15.88 3.04
C THR A 143 -14.53 -16.44 4.10
N ASP A 144 -14.44 -15.95 5.34
CA ASP A 144 -15.32 -16.33 6.45
C ASP A 144 -16.78 -16.00 6.15
N ALA A 145 -17.05 -14.78 5.63
CA ALA A 145 -18.39 -14.36 5.23
C ALA A 145 -18.96 -15.26 4.11
N MET A 146 -18.17 -15.53 3.06
CA MET A 146 -18.57 -16.45 1.98
C MET A 146 -18.84 -17.86 2.49
N HIS A 147 -18.04 -18.34 3.42
CA HIS A 147 -18.22 -19.67 4.01
C HIS A 147 -19.50 -19.74 4.86
N LEU A 148 -19.85 -18.67 5.57
CA LEU A 148 -21.13 -18.55 6.30
C LEU A 148 -22.32 -18.50 5.34
N ASP A 149 -22.24 -17.73 4.25
CA ASP A 149 -23.29 -17.66 3.23
C ASP A 149 -23.49 -18.99 2.50
N LEU A 150 -22.40 -19.69 2.16
CA LEU A 150 -22.49 -21.03 1.58
C LEU A 150 -23.15 -22.03 2.53
N LYS A 151 -22.86 -21.93 3.84
CA LYS A 151 -23.50 -22.76 4.87
C LYS A 151 -25.00 -22.46 4.97
N SER A 152 -25.41 -21.19 4.96
CA SER A 152 -26.82 -20.81 5.05
C SER A 152 -27.61 -21.26 3.82
N LEU A 153 -27.07 -21.06 2.62
CA LEU A 153 -27.64 -21.54 1.36
C LEU A 153 -27.80 -23.06 1.34
N ARG A 154 -26.78 -23.80 1.81
CA ARG A 154 -26.85 -25.27 1.91
C ARG A 154 -27.93 -25.73 2.88
N GLN A 155 -28.06 -25.07 4.04
CA GLN A 155 -29.12 -25.37 5.00
C GLN A 155 -30.52 -25.09 4.43
N GLN A 156 -30.66 -24.03 3.63
CA GLN A 156 -31.92 -23.68 3.01
C GLN A 156 -32.33 -24.71 1.95
N SER A 157 -31.37 -25.20 1.14
CA SER A 157 -31.60 -26.29 0.18
C SER A 157 -32.05 -27.58 0.88
N THR A 158 -31.37 -27.98 1.96
CA THR A 158 -31.74 -29.21 2.70
C THR A 158 -33.11 -29.10 3.36
N ARG A 159 -33.52 -27.91 3.80
CA ARG A 159 -34.88 -27.68 4.32
C ARG A 159 -35.94 -27.83 3.22
N LEU A 160 -35.68 -27.32 2.01
CA LEU A 160 -36.59 -27.40 0.88
C LEU A 160 -36.80 -28.85 0.39
N ASP A 161 -35.74 -29.66 0.41
CA ASP A 161 -35.81 -31.08 0.06
C ASP A 161 -36.66 -31.88 1.06
N GLN A 162 -36.52 -31.60 2.36
CA GLN A 162 -37.31 -32.25 3.41
C GLN A 162 -38.78 -31.87 3.35
N THR A 163 -39.11 -30.60 3.10
CA THR A 163 -40.50 -30.17 2.94
C THR A 163 -41.16 -30.82 1.72
N SER A 164 -40.43 -30.93 0.60
CA SER A 164 -40.94 -31.55 -0.62
C SER A 164 -41.16 -33.06 -0.46
N GLY A 165 -40.22 -33.75 0.19
CA GLY A 165 -40.36 -35.18 0.49
C GLY A 165 -41.50 -35.50 1.46
N THR A 166 -41.74 -34.64 2.45
CA THR A 166 -42.84 -34.81 3.43
C THR A 166 -44.20 -34.56 2.81
N GLN A 167 -44.30 -33.55 1.93
CA GLN A 167 -45.54 -33.21 1.23
C GLN A 167 -45.95 -34.30 0.23
N THR A 168 -44.99 -34.88 -0.49
CA THR A 168 -45.23 -36.00 -1.43
C THR A 168 -45.70 -37.27 -0.73
N ARG A 169 -45.16 -37.55 0.47
CA ARG A 169 -45.59 -38.70 1.30
C ARG A 169 -47.01 -38.53 1.84
N ASN A 170 -47.40 -37.31 2.20
CA ASN A 170 -48.74 -37.02 2.72
C ASN A 170 -49.82 -37.09 1.61
N THR A 171 -49.55 -36.64 0.40
CA THR A 171 -50.50 -36.77 -0.72
C THR A 171 -50.73 -38.22 -1.14
N LEU A 172 -49.69 -39.07 -1.11
CA LEU A 172 -49.82 -40.50 -1.40
C LEU A 172 -50.65 -41.25 -0.35
N LEU A 173 -50.61 -40.84 0.92
CA LEU A 173 -51.38 -41.46 2.00
C LEU A 173 -52.87 -41.05 1.99
N ILE A 174 -53.19 -39.86 1.51
CA ILE A 174 -54.58 -39.37 1.40
C ILE A 174 -55.31 -40.00 0.21
N SER A 175 -54.59 -40.40 -0.85
CA SER A 175 -55.16 -41.07 -2.03
C SER A 175 -55.50 -42.57 -1.82
N GLN A 176 -55.17 -43.15 -0.67
CA GLN A 176 -55.43 -44.57 -0.36
C GLN A 176 -56.53 -44.79 0.70
N ARG A 177 -57.30 -43.75 1.02
CA ARG A 177 -58.54 -43.84 1.81
C ARG A 177 -59.73 -43.51 0.93
#